data_AF-A0A4Q5YVD9-F1
#
_entry.id   AF-A0A4Q5YVD9-F1
#
_cell.length_a   1.000
_cell.length_b   1.000
_cell.length_c   1.000
_cell.angle_alpha   90.00
_cell.angle_beta   90.00
_cell.angle_gamma   90.00
#
_symmetry.space_group_name_H-M   'P 1'
#
loop_
_entity.id
_entity.type
_entity.pdbx_description
1 polymer ?
#
loop_
_entity_poly.entity_id
_entity_poly.type
_entity_poly.pdbx_seq_one_letter_code
_entity_poly.pdbx_strand_id
1 'polypeptide(L)'
;TGTGKSYLASAVGQEACLLGYKVYYTNTAKLMSLLKMAKADGSHLRELQRIERQELLILDDFGLQAFDAGSRSLLMDIVEDRHGKHSTLIASQVPVKNWYEVIG
;
A
#
# COMPACT_ATOMS: atom_id res chain seq x y z
N THR A 1 2.46 13.24 -12.49
CA THR A 1 1.47 14.19 -13.04
C THR A 1 0.35 14.44 -12.03
N GLY A 2 0.02 15.70 -11.76
CA GLY A 2 -1.04 16.12 -10.83
C GLY A 2 -2.45 15.98 -11.38
N THR A 3 -2.80 14.82 -11.95
CA THR A 3 -4.12 14.58 -12.58
C THR A 3 -5.21 14.20 -11.57
N GLY A 4 -5.02 14.47 -10.28
CA GLY A 4 -6.01 14.18 -9.23
C GLY A 4 -6.06 12.74 -8.71
N LYS A 5 -5.12 11.86 -9.05
CA LYS A 5 -5.11 10.45 -8.56
C LYS A 5 -5.10 10.36 -7.02
N SER A 6 -4.16 11.06 -6.38
CA SER A 6 -4.06 11.16 -4.91
C SER A 6 -5.27 11.84 -4.28
N TYR A 7 -5.87 12.81 -4.98
CA TYR A 7 -7.10 13.49 -4.54
C TYR A 7 -8.28 12.51 -4.51
N LEU A 8 -8.51 11.77 -5.61
CA LEU A 8 -9.56 10.76 -5.68
C LEU A 8 -9.35 9.64 -4.64
N ALA A 9 -8.11 9.18 -4.48
CA ALA A 9 -7.76 8.18 -3.47
C ALA A 9 -8.11 8.67 -2.05
N SER A 10 -7.74 9.92 -1.74
CA SER A 10 -8.07 10.57 -0.46
C SER A 10 -9.56 10.77 -0.27
N ALA A 11 -10.29 11.18 -1.31
CA ALA A 11 -11.74 11.39 -1.25
C ALA A 11 -12.49 10.07 -0.99
N VAL A 12 -12.10 8.98 -1.66
CA VAL A 12 -12.63 7.63 -1.39
C VAL A 12 -12.31 7.19 0.03
N GLY A 13 -11.08 7.42 0.49
CA GLY A 13 -10.68 7.11 1.86
C GLY A 13 -11.47 7.89 2.91
N GLN A 14 -11.72 9.18 2.66
CA GLN A 14 -12.51 10.03 3.54
C GLN A 14 -13.97 9.54 3.63
N GLU A 15 -14.60 9.23 2.50
CA GLU A 15 -15.97 8.72 2.49
C GLU A 15 -16.06 7.36 3.19
N ALA A 16 -15.09 6.47 2.97
CA ALA A 16 -15.03 5.19 3.69
C ALA A 16 -14.91 5.39 5.21
N CYS A 17 -14.11 6.35 5.67
CA CYS A 17 -14.05 6.71 7.09
C CYS A 17 -15.41 7.24 7.61
N LEU A 18 -16.11 8.07 6.84
CA LEU A 18 -17.44 8.59 7.22
C LEU A 18 -18.49 7.47 7.34
N LEU A 19 -18.36 6.42 6.54
CA LEU A 19 -19.17 5.21 6.62
C LEU A 19 -18.74 4.24 7.74
N GLY A 20 -17.69 4.58 8.50
CA GLY A 20 -17.21 3.80 9.65
C GLY A 20 -16.17 2.72 9.32
N TYR A 21 -15.68 2.64 8.08
CA TYR A 21 -14.65 1.69 7.70
C TYR A 21 -13.27 2.09 8.23
N LYS A 22 -12.45 1.11 8.58
CA LYS A 22 -11.04 1.29 8.93
C LYS A 22 -10.21 1.49 7.66
N VAL A 23 -9.70 2.70 7.49
CA VAL A 23 -8.90 3.09 6.32
C VAL A 23 -7.46 3.35 6.73
N TYR A 24 -6.52 2.83 5.94
CA TYR A 24 -5.11 3.17 6.07
C TYR A 24 -4.57 3.72 4.75
N TYR A 25 -4.29 5.01 4.74
CA TYR A 25 -3.66 5.70 3.61
C TYR A 25 -2.17 5.86 3.88
N THR A 26 -1.34 5.56 2.88
CA THR A 26 0.10 5.77 2.97
C THR A 26 0.75 5.96 1.61
N ASN A 27 1.87 6.67 1.60
CA ASN A 27 2.79 6.66 0.46
C ASN A 27 3.53 5.31 0.44
N THR A 28 3.55 4.67 -0.72
CA THR A 28 4.06 3.30 -0.89
C THR A 28 5.53 3.17 -0.46
N ALA A 29 6.40 4.10 -0.87
CA ALA A 29 7.83 4.06 -0.53
C ALA A 29 8.05 4.21 0.99
N LYS A 30 7.30 5.11 1.64
CA LYS A 30 7.34 5.28 3.10
C LYS A 30 6.90 4.01 3.84
N LEU A 31 5.84 3.35 3.36
CA LEU A 31 5.39 2.08 3.94
C LEU A 31 6.47 1.00 3.85
N MET A 32 7.08 0.84 2.67
CA MET A 32 8.15 -0.15 2.47
C MET A 32 9.34 0.11 3.39
N SER A 33 9.76 1.38 3.55
CA SER A 33 10.83 1.76 4.49
C SER A 33 10.46 1.42 5.94
N LEU A 34 9.24 1.74 6.37
CA LEU A 34 8.74 1.43 7.71
C LEU A 34 8.73 -0.07 7.97
N LEU A 35 8.23 -0.87 7.03
CA LEU A 35 8.17 -2.32 7.17
C LEU A 35 9.56 -2.98 7.16
N LYS A 36 10.52 -2.43 6.42
CA LYS A 36 11.92 -2.87 6.49
C LYS A 36 12.54 -2.62 7.86
N MET A 37 12.30 -1.44 8.44
CA MET A 37 12.75 -1.13 9.81
C MET A 37 12.07 -2.07 10.82
N ALA A 38 10.76 -2.28 10.68
CA ALA A 38 10.02 -3.24 11.50
C ALA A 38 10.53 -4.69 11.35
N LYS A 39 11.10 -5.05 10.20
CA LYS A 39 11.73 -6.37 10.01
C LYS A 39 13.06 -6.45 10.76
N ALA A 40 13.82 -5.37 10.81
CA ALA A 40 15.10 -5.30 11.53
C ALA A 40 14.93 -5.32 13.05
N ASP A 41 13.85 -4.76 13.60
CA ASP A 41 13.55 -4.76 15.04
C ASP A 41 12.61 -5.90 15.49
N GLY A 42 12.18 -6.75 14.56
CA GLY A 42 11.32 -7.91 14.81
C GLY A 42 9.82 -7.61 14.93
N SER A 43 9.39 -6.36 14.78
CA SER A 43 7.98 -5.94 14.89
C SER A 43 7.15 -6.09 13.61
N HIS A 44 7.73 -6.49 12.47
CA HIS A 44 7.04 -6.49 11.17
C HIS A 44 5.71 -7.26 11.13
N LEU A 45 5.62 -8.41 11.81
CA LEU A 45 4.38 -9.21 11.87
C LEU A 45 3.22 -8.40 12.48
N ARG A 46 3.51 -7.55 13.47
CA ARG A 46 2.49 -6.69 14.09
C ARG A 46 2.01 -5.62 13.11
N GLU A 47 2.90 -5.05 12.31
CA GLU A 47 2.53 -4.08 11.28
C GLU A 47 1.73 -4.73 10.14
N LEU A 48 2.11 -5.93 9.69
CA LEU A 48 1.35 -6.68 8.69
C LEU A 48 -0.07 -6.99 9.20
N GLN A 49 -0.21 -7.51 10.43
CA GLN A 49 -1.53 -7.71 11.05
C GLN A 49 -2.34 -6.42 11.18
N ARG A 50 -1.69 -5.29 11.47
CA ARG A 50 -2.35 -3.98 11.52
C ARG A 50 -2.88 -3.59 10.14
N ILE A 51 -2.11 -3.83 9.09
CA ILE A 51 -2.49 -3.56 7.69
C ILE A 51 -3.60 -4.50 7.21
N GLU A 52 -3.52 -5.81 7.52
CA GLU A 52 -4.53 -6.80 7.15
C GLU A 52 -5.93 -6.41 7.63
N ARG A 53 -6.03 -5.87 8.86
CA ARG A 53 -7.29 -5.45 9.50
C ARG A 53 -7.91 -4.16 8.94
N GLN A 54 -7.25 -3.49 8.00
CA GLN A 54 -7.77 -2.28 7.36
C GLN A 54 -8.74 -2.68 6.26
N GLU A 55 -9.99 -2.26 6.37
CA GLU A 55 -11.03 -2.55 5.39
C GLU A 55 -10.74 -1.90 4.04
N LEU A 56 -10.04 -0.76 4.06
CA LEU A 56 -9.46 -0.12 2.89
C LEU A 56 -7.98 0.25 3.13
N LEU A 57 -7.08 -0.32 2.34
CA LEU A 57 -5.68 0.10 2.25
C LEU A 57 -5.49 0.96 1.00
N ILE A 58 -4.95 2.16 1.15
CA ILE A 58 -4.60 3.04 0.03
C ILE A 58 -3.08 3.15 -0.06
N LEU A 59 -2.54 2.70 -1.19
CA LEU A 59 -1.13 2.80 -1.56
C LEU A 59 -0.96 3.90 -2.61
N ASP A 60 -0.54 5.08 -2.16
CA ASP A 60 -0.29 6.23 -3.05
C ASP A 60 1.16 6.26 -3.55
N ASP A 61 1.39 6.95 -4.66
CA ASP A 61 2.67 7.03 -5.38
C ASP A 61 3.32 5.66 -5.67
N PHE A 62 2.49 4.67 -5.95
CA PHE A 62 2.94 3.31 -6.19
C PHE A 62 3.86 3.23 -7.41
N GLY A 63 5.03 2.62 -7.22
CA GLY A 63 6.01 2.40 -8.28
C GLY A 63 6.83 3.62 -8.71
N LEU A 64 6.72 4.77 -8.02
CA LEU A 64 7.65 5.89 -8.27
C LEU A 64 9.09 5.57 -7.87
N GLN A 65 9.25 4.69 -6.87
CA GLN A 65 10.53 4.09 -6.51
C GLN A 65 10.48 2.60 -6.88
N ALA A 66 11.54 2.11 -7.51
CA ALA A 66 11.69 0.69 -7.81
C ALA A 66 11.70 -0.13 -6.51
N PHE A 67 11.06 -1.30 -6.54
CA PHE A 67 11.07 -2.22 -5.41
C PHE A 67 12.36 -3.05 -5.45
N ASP A 68 13.14 -3.01 -4.38
CA ASP A 68 14.18 -4.01 -4.16
C ASP A 68 13.56 -5.34 -3.68
N ALA A 69 14.37 -6.38 -3.59
CA ALA A 69 13.91 -7.72 -3.19
C ALA A 69 13.19 -7.73 -1.83
N GLY A 70 13.64 -6.90 -0.89
CA GLY A 70 13.02 -6.78 0.44
C GLY A 70 11.64 -6.13 0.37
N SER A 71 11.52 -4.99 -0.31
CA SER A 71 10.22 -4.32 -0.52
C SER A 71 9.25 -5.20 -1.30
N ARG A 72 9.74 -5.97 -2.28
CA ARG A 72 8.92 -6.89 -3.08
C ARG A 72 8.31 -7.99 -2.23
N SER A 73 9.12 -8.65 -1.39
CA SER A 73 8.64 -9.65 -0.44
C SER A 73 7.57 -9.05 0.48
N LEU A 74 7.81 -7.87 1.04
CA LEU A 74 6.85 -7.19 1.91
C LEU A 74 5.55 -6.82 1.18
N LEU A 75 5.64 -6.39 -0.08
CA LEU A 75 4.47 -6.09 -0.90
C LEU A 75 3.65 -7.37 -1.15
N MET A 76 4.31 -8.50 -1.44
CA MET A 76 3.64 -9.79 -1.62
C MET A 76 2.93 -10.24 -0.34
N ASP A 77 3.58 -10.14 0.82
CA ASP A 77 2.98 -10.47 2.11
C ASP A 77 1.66 -9.66 2.32
N ILE A 78 1.69 -8.35 2.07
CA ILE A 78 0.49 -7.49 2.17
C ILE A 78 -0.60 -7.91 1.18
N VAL A 79 -0.24 -8.20 -0.07
CA VAL A 79 -1.21 -8.56 -1.11
C VAL A 79 -1.86 -9.90 -0.79
N GLU A 80 -1.08 -10.91 -0.40
CA GLU A 80 -1.55 -12.24 -0.03
C GLU A 80 -2.47 -12.19 1.20
N ASP A 81 -2.05 -11.50 2.26
CA ASP A 81 -2.84 -11.38 3.49
C ASP A 81 -4.21 -10.74 3.24
N ARG A 82 -4.29 -9.81 2.27
CA ARG A 82 -5.50 -9.03 1.97
C ARG A 82 -6.34 -9.61 0.84
N HIS A 83 -5.78 -10.48 0.00
CA HIS A 83 -6.46 -11.01 -1.18
C HIS A 83 -7.77 -11.72 -0.80
N GLY A 84 -8.88 -11.30 -1.42
CA GLY A 84 -10.21 -11.84 -1.13
C GLY A 84 -10.80 -11.48 0.24
N LYS A 85 -10.12 -10.66 1.06
CA LYS A 85 -10.59 -10.25 2.39
C LYS A 85 -10.99 -8.77 2.46
N HIS A 86 -10.12 -7.85 2.05
CA HIS A 86 -10.33 -6.40 2.19
C HIS A 86 -9.87 -5.64 0.93
N SER A 87 -10.37 -4.42 0.74
CA SER A 87 -10.12 -3.63 -0.48
C SER A 87 -8.74 -2.95 -0.46
N THR A 88 -8.04 -2.97 -1.59
CA THR A 88 -6.77 -2.24 -1.75
C THR A 88 -6.89 -1.29 -2.95
N LEU A 89 -6.72 0.01 -2.71
CA LEU A 89 -6.68 1.04 -3.73
C LEU A 89 -5.22 1.42 -3.99
N ILE A 90 -4.81 1.37 -5.26
CA ILE A 90 -3.45 1.74 -5.67
C ILE A 90 -3.53 2.99 -6.56
N ALA A 91 -2.89 4.07 -6.13
CA ALA A 91 -2.69 5.25 -6.94
C ALA A 91 -1.25 5.27 -7.47
N SER A 92 -1.10 5.12 -8.78
CA SER A 92 0.20 5.03 -9.44
C SER A 92 0.31 6.01 -10.61
N GLN A 93 1.53 6.50 -10.83
CA GLN A 93 1.89 7.22 -12.06
C GLN A 93 2.52 6.29 -13.11
N VAL A 94 2.86 5.06 -12.71
CA VAL A 94 3.41 4.02 -13.58
C VAL A 94 2.25 3.30 -14.26
N PRO A 95 2.21 3.24 -15.60
CA PRO A 95 1.23 2.43 -16.32
C PRO A 95 1.30 0.97 -15.86
N VAL A 96 0.14 0.31 -15.73
CA VAL A 96 0.05 -1.09 -15.25
C VAL A 96 0.95 -2.04 -16.07
N LYS A 97 1.04 -1.84 -17.39
CA LYS A 97 1.91 -2.62 -18.27
C LYS A 97 3.41 -2.55 -17.91
N ASN A 98 3.83 -1.54 -17.16
CA ASN A 98 5.21 -1.36 -16.70
C ASN A 98 5.40 -1.81 -15.24
N TRP A 99 4.36 -2.32 -14.56
CA TRP A 99 4.48 -2.72 -13.15
C TRP A 99 5.46 -3.87 -12.96
N TYR A 100 5.53 -4.80 -13.91
CA TYR A 100 6.49 -5.90 -13.86
C TYR A 100 7.95 -5.40 -13.77
N GLU A 101 8.30 -4.36 -14.55
CA GLU A 101 9.65 -3.79 -14.53
C GLU A 101 9.98 -3.08 -13.20
N VAL A 102 8.98 -2.48 -12.56
CA VAL A 102 9.15 -1.69 -11.33
C VAL A 102 9.14 -2.55 -10.07
N ILE A 103 8.28 -3.57 -10.05
CA ILE A 103 8.18 -4.52 -8.94
C ILE A 103 9.31 -5.55 -9.05
N GLY A 104 9.50 -6.12 -10.24
CA GLY A 104 10.45 -7.17 -10.59
C GLY A 104 9.91 -8.59 -10.40
#